data_AF-A0A0D1XTS0-F1
#
_entry.id   AF-A0A0D1XTS0-F1
#
_cell.length_a   1.000
_cell.length_b   1.000
_cell.length_c   1.000
_cell.angle_alpha   90.00
_cell.angle_beta   90.00
_cell.angle_gamma   90.00
#
_symmetry.space_group_name_H-M   'P 1'
#
loop_
_entity.id
_entity.type
_entity.pdbx_description
1 polymer ?
#
loop_
_entity_poly.entity_id
_entity_poly.type
_entity_poly.pdbx_seq_one_letter_code
_entity_poly.pdbx_strand_id
1 'polypeptide(L)'
;MKPRVPIIQGGMGVRISLSNLAAAVANAGGIGIISGTGITVDEMRFHIRRARELTQGKGYIGVNVLFAMNDFAETIKAAMKEKVDFIISGAGFSRDMYAWGREYDVPVLSIVSSAKLAKLAERLGAAAVVVEGFEAGGHLGTDRPLFEILPEVVETVSIPVIAAGGIINGADIARAIELGASGVQMGTRFVASAECDAPDVFKQKYIETTDEDELVLVKTTVGLQGRAIRNHFTSAISGDNRLKIEKCHDCLKNCSYRFCTLDSLITSVDGDVENGLVFAGARVHEIAEILPVQTIIDRLMTECKAAQTVIRSHVL
;
A
#
# COMPACT_ATOMS: atom_id res chain seq x y z
N MET A 1 -12.75 2.40 -14.23
CA MET A 1 -12.61 1.00 -13.76
C MET A 1 -13.84 0.64 -12.92
N LYS A 2 -14.30 -0.62 -12.94
CA LYS A 2 -15.45 -1.10 -12.14
C LYS A 2 -15.13 -2.50 -11.58
N PRO A 3 -14.38 -2.62 -10.47
CA PRO A 3 -14.08 -3.92 -9.88
C PRO A 3 -15.37 -4.58 -9.34
N ARG A 4 -15.33 -5.89 -9.08
CA ARG A 4 -16.48 -6.65 -8.54
C ARG A 4 -16.67 -6.41 -7.05
N VAL A 5 -15.59 -6.07 -6.34
CA VAL A 5 -15.61 -5.69 -4.92
C VAL A 5 -14.88 -4.37 -4.73
N PRO A 6 -15.24 -3.54 -3.73
CA PRO A 6 -14.62 -2.24 -3.48
C PRO A 6 -13.29 -2.37 -2.73
N ILE A 7 -12.47 -3.35 -3.08
CA ILE A 7 -11.22 -3.70 -2.38
C ILE A 7 -10.05 -3.57 -3.34
N ILE A 8 -9.05 -2.82 -2.90
CA ILE A 8 -7.76 -2.61 -3.56
C ILE A 8 -6.68 -3.17 -2.64
N GLN A 9 -5.77 -3.99 -3.16
CA GLN A 9 -4.57 -4.36 -2.43
C GLN A 9 -3.51 -3.29 -2.67
N GLY A 10 -2.99 -2.67 -1.59
CA GLY A 10 -2.04 -1.55 -1.69
C GLY A 10 -0.64 -1.98 -2.13
N GLY A 11 0.04 -1.16 -2.94
CA GLY A 11 1.41 -1.44 -3.38
C GLY A 11 2.41 -1.45 -2.22
N MET A 12 3.02 -2.60 -1.98
CA MET A 12 3.96 -2.88 -0.90
C MET A 12 5.32 -3.26 -1.47
N GLY A 13 6.29 -2.35 -1.34
CA GLY A 13 7.69 -2.59 -1.64
C GLY A 13 8.49 -2.90 -0.37
N VAL A 14 9.64 -3.58 -0.48
CA VAL A 14 10.25 -4.12 -1.70
C VAL A 14 9.80 -5.58 -1.87
N ARG A 15 9.41 -6.00 -3.07
CA ARG A 15 9.06 -7.40 -3.41
C ARG A 15 7.93 -8.08 -2.61
N ILE A 16 7.18 -7.36 -1.78
CA ILE A 16 6.00 -7.91 -1.05
C ILE A 16 4.79 -8.09 -1.98
N SER A 17 4.60 -7.15 -2.89
CA SER A 17 3.50 -7.17 -3.87
C SER A 17 4.03 -7.12 -5.30
N LEU A 18 4.11 -8.29 -5.92
CA LEU A 18 4.54 -8.46 -7.30
C LEU A 18 3.40 -9.11 -8.08
N SER A 19 3.74 -9.96 -9.05
CA SER A 19 2.76 -10.52 -9.98
C SER A 19 1.78 -11.49 -9.35
N ASN A 20 2.18 -12.29 -8.35
CA ASN A 20 1.30 -13.33 -7.80
C ASN A 20 0.20 -12.70 -6.96
N LEU A 21 0.55 -11.80 -6.03
CA LEU A 21 -0.43 -11.14 -5.18
C LEU A 21 -1.39 -10.27 -5.99
N ALA A 22 -0.84 -9.43 -6.88
CA ALA A 22 -1.66 -8.53 -7.69
C ALA A 22 -2.64 -9.31 -8.58
N ALA A 23 -2.19 -10.40 -9.21
CA ALA A 23 -3.05 -11.24 -10.03
C ALA A 23 -4.13 -11.97 -9.21
N ALA A 24 -3.77 -12.50 -8.03
CA ALA A 24 -4.71 -13.17 -7.16
C ALA A 24 -5.85 -12.23 -6.71
N VAL A 25 -5.53 -10.99 -6.33
CA VAL A 25 -6.51 -9.97 -5.94
C VAL A 25 -7.41 -9.58 -7.11
N ALA A 26 -6.83 -9.37 -8.29
CA ALA A 26 -7.61 -9.07 -9.50
C ALA A 26 -8.54 -10.22 -9.89
N ASN A 27 -8.07 -11.48 -9.82
CA ASN A 27 -8.86 -12.67 -10.08
C ASN A 27 -9.99 -12.89 -9.07
N ALA A 28 -9.78 -12.51 -7.80
CA ALA A 28 -10.80 -12.51 -6.77
C ALA A 28 -11.79 -11.33 -6.88
N GLY A 29 -11.58 -10.42 -7.86
CA GLY A 29 -12.51 -9.36 -8.23
C GLY A 29 -12.22 -8.00 -7.62
N GLY A 30 -11.15 -7.89 -6.83
CA GLY A 30 -10.60 -6.62 -6.38
C GLY A 30 -9.70 -5.98 -7.43
N ILE A 31 -8.84 -5.07 -6.97
CA ILE A 31 -7.81 -4.42 -7.79
C ILE A 31 -6.44 -4.78 -7.23
N GLY A 32 -5.57 -5.36 -8.09
CA GLY A 32 -4.21 -5.72 -7.73
C GLY A 32 -3.21 -4.60 -8.03
N ILE A 33 -2.21 -4.43 -7.16
CA ILE A 33 -1.14 -3.44 -7.35
C ILE A 33 0.22 -4.11 -7.23
N ILE A 34 1.04 -3.94 -8.26
CA ILE A 34 2.47 -4.28 -8.24
C ILE A 34 3.24 -3.08 -7.67
N SER A 35 4.13 -3.32 -6.72
CA SER A 35 5.09 -2.30 -6.29
C SER A 35 6.30 -2.29 -7.22
N GLY A 36 6.51 -1.18 -7.92
CA GLY A 36 7.73 -0.92 -8.68
C GLY A 36 8.88 -0.36 -7.84
N THR A 37 8.67 -0.16 -6.53
CA THR A 37 9.67 0.44 -5.65
C THR A 37 10.71 -0.60 -5.23
N GLY A 38 11.99 -0.29 -5.46
CA GLY A 38 13.12 -1.13 -5.05
C GLY A 38 13.37 -2.35 -5.94
N ILE A 39 12.72 -2.41 -7.11
CA ILE A 39 13.02 -3.36 -8.18
C ILE A 39 13.42 -2.60 -9.44
N THR A 40 14.14 -3.26 -10.33
CA THR A 40 14.53 -2.67 -11.63
C THR A 40 13.33 -2.50 -12.55
N VAL A 41 13.47 -1.63 -13.56
CA VAL A 41 12.45 -1.43 -14.60
C VAL A 41 12.13 -2.75 -15.34
N ASP A 42 13.12 -3.59 -15.58
CA ASP A 42 12.93 -4.88 -16.26
C ASP A 42 12.18 -5.90 -15.40
N GLU A 43 12.51 -5.99 -14.09
CA GLU A 43 11.73 -6.79 -13.13
C GLU A 43 10.27 -6.31 -13.07
N MET A 44 10.05 -4.99 -13.02
CA MET A 44 8.70 -4.43 -13.01
C MET A 44 7.92 -4.80 -14.30
N ARG A 45 8.54 -4.66 -15.48
CA ARG A 45 7.93 -5.08 -16.77
C ARG A 45 7.57 -6.56 -16.75
N PHE A 46 8.48 -7.40 -16.26
CA PHE A 46 8.25 -8.83 -16.11
C PHE A 46 7.01 -9.08 -15.24
N HIS A 47 6.92 -8.47 -14.07
CA HIS A 47 5.78 -8.67 -13.17
C HIS A 47 4.45 -8.14 -13.73
N ILE A 48 4.45 -7.03 -14.48
CA ILE A 48 3.24 -6.55 -15.16
C ILE A 48 2.74 -7.60 -16.16
N ARG A 49 3.62 -8.11 -17.02
CA ARG A 49 3.27 -9.12 -18.03
C ARG A 49 2.83 -10.42 -17.38
N ARG A 50 3.56 -10.87 -16.36
CA ARG A 50 3.21 -12.08 -15.61
C ARG A 50 1.86 -11.95 -14.92
N ALA A 51 1.55 -10.81 -14.31
CA ALA A 51 0.24 -10.58 -13.72
C ALA A 51 -0.87 -10.64 -14.77
N ARG A 52 -0.68 -10.03 -15.95
CA ARG A 52 -1.64 -10.12 -17.06
C ARG A 52 -1.84 -11.55 -17.56
N GLU A 53 -0.79 -12.37 -17.62
CA GLU A 53 -0.91 -13.80 -17.95
C GLU A 53 -1.74 -14.54 -16.90
N LEU A 54 -1.42 -14.35 -15.62
CA LEU A 54 -2.10 -15.01 -14.49
C LEU A 54 -3.58 -14.61 -14.39
N THR A 55 -3.94 -13.39 -14.82
CA THR A 55 -5.34 -12.96 -14.89
C THR A 55 -6.00 -13.25 -16.24
N GLN A 56 -5.28 -13.82 -17.20
CA GLN A 56 -5.74 -14.01 -18.58
C GLN A 56 -6.26 -12.70 -19.20
N GLY A 57 -5.61 -11.58 -18.88
CA GLY A 57 -5.98 -10.23 -19.32
C GLY A 57 -7.24 -9.67 -18.66
N LYS A 58 -7.81 -10.32 -17.66
CA LYS A 58 -8.99 -9.85 -16.91
C LYS A 58 -8.59 -9.09 -15.64
N GLY A 59 -9.54 -8.35 -15.08
CA GLY A 59 -9.32 -7.57 -13.86
C GLY A 59 -8.42 -6.35 -14.06
N TYR A 60 -8.14 -5.64 -12.97
CA TYR A 60 -7.36 -4.41 -13.00
C TYR A 60 -6.03 -4.59 -12.28
N ILE A 61 -4.95 -4.17 -12.94
CA ILE A 61 -3.58 -4.18 -12.43
C ILE A 61 -3.01 -2.77 -12.53
N GLY A 62 -2.64 -2.22 -11.38
CA GLY A 62 -1.91 -0.95 -11.29
C GLY A 62 -0.48 -1.12 -10.84
N VAL A 63 0.29 -0.04 -10.91
CA VAL A 63 1.66 0.02 -10.39
C VAL A 63 1.80 1.18 -9.41
N ASN A 64 2.39 0.89 -8.24
CA ASN A 64 2.79 1.91 -7.27
C ASN A 64 4.31 2.13 -7.30
N VAL A 65 4.74 3.39 -7.33
CA VAL A 65 6.15 3.76 -7.17
C VAL A 65 6.25 4.93 -6.18
N LEU A 66 7.21 4.86 -5.26
CA LEU A 66 7.43 5.97 -4.33
C LEU A 66 8.10 7.15 -5.03
N PHE A 67 7.55 8.35 -4.88
CA PHE A 67 8.12 9.57 -5.43
C PHE A 67 9.51 9.89 -4.85
N ALA A 68 9.84 9.35 -3.67
CA ALA A 68 11.16 9.52 -3.06
C ALA A 68 12.31 8.90 -3.87
N MET A 69 12.03 7.96 -4.79
CA MET A 69 13.03 7.25 -5.57
C MET A 69 13.59 8.11 -6.73
N ASN A 70 14.89 7.97 -7.01
CA ASN A 70 15.57 8.67 -8.11
C ASN A 70 15.06 8.22 -9.49
N ASP A 71 14.74 6.93 -9.63
CA ASP A 71 14.23 6.30 -10.86
C ASP A 71 12.70 6.46 -11.05
N PHE A 72 12.00 7.16 -10.15
CA PHE A 72 10.53 7.26 -10.16
C PHE A 72 9.92 7.54 -11.54
N ALA A 73 10.48 8.53 -12.26
CA ALA A 73 9.96 8.95 -13.56
C ALA A 73 10.18 7.88 -14.64
N GLU A 74 11.30 7.18 -14.60
CA GLU A 74 11.61 6.09 -15.54
C GLU A 74 10.68 4.91 -15.31
N THR A 75 10.55 4.47 -14.05
CA THR A 75 9.75 3.32 -13.63
C THR A 75 8.27 3.53 -13.93
N ILE A 76 7.70 4.70 -13.57
CA ILE A 76 6.29 5.02 -13.87
C ILE A 76 6.01 5.07 -15.38
N LYS A 77 6.88 5.70 -16.18
CA LYS A 77 6.70 5.76 -17.64
C LYS A 77 6.83 4.40 -18.28
N ALA A 78 7.72 3.55 -17.77
CA ALA A 78 7.82 2.17 -18.22
C ALA A 78 6.53 1.39 -17.89
N ALA A 79 5.93 1.57 -16.72
CA ALA A 79 4.65 0.95 -16.37
C ALA A 79 3.52 1.40 -17.32
N MET A 80 3.44 2.70 -17.62
CA MET A 80 2.48 3.24 -18.59
C MET A 80 2.67 2.63 -19.99
N LYS A 81 3.92 2.46 -20.45
CA LYS A 81 4.23 1.81 -21.73
C LYS A 81 3.79 0.34 -21.78
N GLU A 82 3.79 -0.35 -20.64
CA GLU A 82 3.25 -1.71 -20.50
C GLU A 82 1.71 -1.74 -20.35
N LYS A 83 1.03 -0.59 -20.44
CA LYS A 83 -0.44 -0.47 -20.43
C LYS A 83 -1.08 -1.02 -19.15
N VAL A 84 -0.52 -0.64 -18.01
CA VAL A 84 -1.19 -0.82 -16.71
C VAL A 84 -2.50 -0.01 -16.66
N ASP A 85 -3.47 -0.46 -15.88
CA ASP A 85 -4.79 0.19 -15.83
C ASP A 85 -4.77 1.55 -15.11
N PHE A 86 -3.78 1.76 -14.25
CA PHE A 86 -3.52 3.01 -13.55
C PHE A 86 -2.14 2.98 -12.89
N ILE A 87 -1.68 4.14 -12.45
CA ILE A 87 -0.49 4.28 -11.63
C ILE A 87 -0.79 5.00 -10.31
N ILE A 88 -0.02 4.69 -9.26
CA ILE A 88 -0.08 5.37 -7.96
C ILE A 88 1.30 5.93 -7.61
N SER A 89 1.31 7.15 -7.07
CA SER A 89 2.48 7.70 -6.38
C SER A 89 2.28 7.66 -4.86
N GLY A 90 3.25 7.08 -4.15
CA GLY A 90 3.36 7.13 -2.69
C GLY A 90 4.51 8.04 -2.22
N ALA A 91 4.57 8.34 -0.92
CA ALA A 91 5.57 9.24 -0.33
C ALA A 91 5.70 10.60 -1.07
N GLY A 92 4.55 11.21 -1.39
CA GLY A 92 4.44 12.40 -2.22
C GLY A 92 4.06 12.07 -3.68
N PHE A 93 3.96 13.11 -4.52
CA PHE A 93 3.67 12.97 -5.94
C PHE A 93 4.34 14.06 -6.78
N SER A 94 4.76 13.70 -7.99
CA SER A 94 5.20 14.68 -9.00
C SER A 94 4.00 15.40 -9.59
N ARG A 95 4.13 16.66 -9.98
CA ARG A 95 3.12 17.31 -10.83
C ARG A 95 3.18 16.77 -12.27
N ASP A 96 4.34 16.32 -12.71
CA ASP A 96 4.55 15.87 -14.09
C ASP A 96 3.85 14.54 -14.38
N MET A 97 3.62 13.72 -13.35
CA MET A 97 3.00 12.41 -13.53
C MET A 97 1.58 12.50 -14.10
N TYR A 98 0.84 13.59 -13.82
CA TYR A 98 -0.48 13.82 -14.39
C TYR A 98 -0.41 14.18 -15.87
N ALA A 99 0.64 14.90 -16.29
CA ALA A 99 0.89 15.17 -17.70
C ALA A 99 1.25 13.87 -18.44
N TRP A 100 2.11 13.04 -17.85
CA TRP A 100 2.41 11.71 -18.42
C TRP A 100 1.18 10.83 -18.45
N GLY A 101 0.35 10.80 -17.40
CA GLY A 101 -0.91 10.04 -17.39
C GLY A 101 -1.82 10.42 -18.56
N ARG A 102 -1.94 11.72 -18.89
CA ARG A 102 -2.67 12.18 -20.08
C ARG A 102 -1.99 11.79 -21.39
N GLU A 103 -0.67 11.88 -21.47
CA GLU A 103 0.12 11.52 -22.67
C GLU A 103 -0.03 10.03 -23.01
N TYR A 104 -0.02 9.17 -21.99
CA TYR A 104 -0.08 7.71 -22.15
C TYR A 104 -1.51 7.15 -22.06
N ASP A 105 -2.52 7.99 -21.80
CA ASP A 105 -3.91 7.60 -21.52
C ASP A 105 -4.03 6.59 -20.36
N VAL A 106 -3.28 6.85 -19.28
CA VAL A 106 -3.26 6.03 -18.05
C VAL A 106 -3.72 6.87 -16.86
N PRO A 107 -4.80 6.47 -16.16
CA PRO A 107 -5.28 7.12 -14.94
C PRO A 107 -4.20 7.22 -13.86
N VAL A 108 -4.16 8.38 -13.21
CA VAL A 108 -3.22 8.66 -12.13
C VAL A 108 -3.94 8.77 -10.80
N LEU A 109 -3.50 7.99 -9.82
CA LEU A 109 -3.95 8.05 -8.44
C LEU A 109 -2.84 8.61 -7.55
N SER A 110 -3.22 9.34 -6.52
CA SER A 110 -2.28 9.86 -5.52
C SER A 110 -2.67 9.44 -4.11
N ILE A 111 -1.68 8.99 -3.35
CA ILE A 111 -1.82 8.82 -1.91
C ILE A 111 -1.69 10.21 -1.26
N VAL A 112 -2.69 10.58 -0.46
CA VAL A 112 -2.81 11.87 0.21
C VAL A 112 -3.15 11.67 1.68
N SER A 113 -2.76 12.64 2.50
CA SER A 113 -2.93 12.58 3.96
C SER A 113 -3.75 13.75 4.52
N SER A 114 -4.35 14.57 3.64
CA SER A 114 -5.21 15.69 4.02
C SER A 114 -6.12 16.15 2.89
N ALA A 115 -7.22 16.81 3.23
CA ALA A 115 -8.13 17.47 2.28
C ALA A 115 -7.41 18.46 1.35
N LYS A 116 -6.42 19.20 1.87
CA LYS A 116 -5.60 20.14 1.08
C LYS A 116 -4.83 19.43 -0.03
N LEU A 117 -4.19 18.30 0.28
CA LEU A 117 -3.45 17.51 -0.71
C LEU A 117 -4.38 16.81 -1.69
N ALA A 118 -5.54 16.31 -1.22
CA ALA A 118 -6.57 15.73 -2.08
C ALA A 118 -7.06 16.73 -3.13
N LYS A 119 -7.43 17.94 -2.71
CA LYS A 119 -7.84 19.03 -3.59
C LYS A 119 -6.77 19.42 -4.60
N LEU A 120 -5.50 19.41 -4.18
CA LEU A 120 -4.38 19.68 -5.08
C LEU A 120 -4.24 18.57 -6.13
N ALA A 121 -4.31 17.31 -5.71
CA ALA A 121 -4.23 16.15 -6.61
C ALA A 121 -5.36 16.17 -7.65
N GLU A 122 -6.60 16.41 -7.22
CA GLU A 122 -7.76 16.55 -8.11
C GLU A 122 -7.55 17.66 -9.15
N ARG A 123 -7.14 18.85 -8.71
CA ARG A 123 -6.86 19.99 -9.61
C ARG A 123 -5.77 19.69 -10.65
N LEU A 124 -4.81 18.82 -10.33
CA LEU A 124 -3.74 18.43 -11.25
C LEU A 124 -4.18 17.32 -12.22
N GLY A 125 -5.31 16.67 -11.96
CA GLY A 125 -5.92 15.65 -12.81
C GLY A 125 -5.84 14.23 -12.24
N ALA A 126 -5.80 14.07 -10.92
CA ALA A 126 -5.96 12.75 -10.30
C ALA A 126 -7.31 12.14 -10.69
N ALA A 127 -7.30 10.87 -11.10
CA ALA A 127 -8.52 10.12 -11.41
C ALA A 127 -9.24 9.60 -10.15
N ALA A 128 -8.48 9.41 -9.07
CA ALA A 128 -8.96 9.13 -7.72
C ALA A 128 -7.85 9.45 -6.71
N VAL A 129 -8.20 9.52 -5.42
CA VAL A 129 -7.23 9.70 -4.33
C VAL A 129 -7.34 8.55 -3.33
N VAL A 130 -6.19 8.15 -2.79
CA VAL A 130 -6.10 7.22 -1.67
C VAL A 130 -5.82 8.04 -0.43
N VAL A 131 -6.75 8.07 0.52
CA VAL A 131 -6.59 8.76 1.80
C VAL A 131 -6.01 7.77 2.79
N GLU A 132 -4.77 8.01 3.20
CA GLU A 132 -4.04 7.13 4.11
C GLU A 132 -3.94 7.73 5.51
N GLY A 133 -4.50 7.02 6.49
CA GLY A 133 -4.46 7.38 7.90
C GLY A 133 -3.24 6.85 8.65
N PHE A 134 -3.08 7.31 9.89
CA PHE A 134 -1.96 6.99 10.76
C PHE A 134 -1.78 5.48 11.06
N GLU A 135 -2.85 4.70 10.97
CA GLU A 135 -2.87 3.27 11.25
C GLU A 135 -2.21 2.42 10.14
N ALA A 136 -1.85 3.02 9.01
CA ALA A 136 -1.17 2.34 7.91
C ALA A 136 0.21 1.77 8.33
N GLY A 137 0.70 0.84 7.51
CA GLY A 137 2.06 0.31 7.61
C GLY A 137 3.02 1.06 6.67
N GLY A 138 4.31 1.05 7.00
CA GLY A 138 5.29 1.78 6.20
C GLY A 138 5.24 3.28 6.46
N HIS A 139 5.63 4.09 5.46
CA HIS A 139 5.81 5.53 5.61
C HIS A 139 4.48 6.26 5.82
N LEU A 140 4.38 7.05 6.89
CA LEU A 140 3.17 7.76 7.27
C LEU A 140 3.24 9.24 6.88
N GLY A 141 2.21 9.70 6.17
CA GLY A 141 2.06 11.10 5.74
C GLY A 141 1.30 11.98 6.74
N THR A 142 0.85 11.44 7.86
CA THR A 142 0.03 12.09 8.89
C THR A 142 0.08 11.29 10.19
N ASP A 143 -0.19 11.95 11.31
CA ASP A 143 -0.45 11.38 12.62
C ASP A 143 -1.96 11.26 12.95
N ARG A 144 -2.82 11.73 12.06
CA ARG A 144 -4.27 11.70 12.22
C ARG A 144 -4.86 10.33 11.84
N PRO A 145 -5.83 9.80 12.61
CA PRO A 145 -6.57 8.57 12.28
C PRO A 145 -7.30 8.65 10.93
N LEU A 146 -7.38 7.53 10.20
CA LEU A 146 -8.06 7.46 8.89
C LEU A 146 -9.48 8.02 8.97
N PHE A 147 -10.28 7.54 9.93
CA PHE A 147 -11.70 7.88 10.01
C PHE A 147 -11.97 9.33 10.46
N GLU A 148 -10.95 10.07 10.89
CA GLU A 148 -11.05 11.52 11.11
C GLU A 148 -10.77 12.31 9.83
N ILE A 149 -9.80 11.89 9.02
CA ILE A 149 -9.42 12.58 7.78
C ILE A 149 -10.40 12.28 6.64
N LEU A 150 -10.93 11.06 6.61
CA LEU A 150 -11.74 10.56 5.50
C LEU A 150 -12.94 11.47 5.17
N PRO A 151 -13.79 11.89 6.14
CA PRO A 151 -14.93 12.75 5.84
C PRO A 151 -14.51 14.11 5.25
N GLU A 152 -13.46 14.73 5.79
CA GLU A 152 -12.93 16.01 5.29
C GLU A 152 -12.50 15.91 3.82
N VAL A 153 -11.87 14.80 3.44
CA VAL A 153 -11.43 14.58 2.06
C VAL A 153 -12.62 14.32 1.14
N VAL A 154 -13.55 13.45 1.56
CA VAL A 154 -14.77 13.13 0.79
C VAL A 154 -15.58 14.39 0.49
N GLU A 155 -15.74 15.30 1.45
CA GLU A 155 -16.43 16.57 1.23
C GLU A 155 -15.68 17.54 0.31
N THR A 156 -14.36 17.40 0.22
CA THR A 156 -13.48 18.36 -0.46
C THR A 156 -13.33 18.11 -1.96
N VAL A 157 -13.42 16.84 -2.40
CA VAL A 157 -13.17 16.44 -3.80
C VAL A 157 -14.40 15.78 -4.42
N SER A 158 -14.49 15.83 -5.76
CA SER A 158 -15.55 15.17 -6.54
C SER A 158 -15.11 13.84 -7.16
N ILE A 159 -13.79 13.60 -7.23
CA ILE A 159 -13.23 12.31 -7.68
C ILE A 159 -13.38 11.20 -6.61
N PRO A 160 -13.38 9.92 -7.00
CA PRO A 160 -13.46 8.81 -6.05
C PRO A 160 -12.37 8.87 -4.96
N VAL A 161 -12.79 8.62 -3.73
CA VAL A 161 -11.93 8.56 -2.54
C VAL A 161 -11.81 7.10 -2.08
N ILE A 162 -10.58 6.63 -1.91
CA ILE A 162 -10.27 5.28 -1.45
C ILE A 162 -9.68 5.40 -0.04
N ALA A 163 -10.27 4.74 0.95
CA ALA A 163 -9.81 4.79 2.34
C ALA A 163 -8.68 3.77 2.59
N ALA A 164 -7.61 4.16 3.29
CA ALA A 164 -6.46 3.30 3.56
C ALA A 164 -5.87 3.52 4.96
N GLY A 165 -5.36 2.44 5.57
CA GLY A 165 -4.81 2.46 6.93
C GLY A 165 -5.83 2.00 7.98
N GLY A 166 -5.48 0.99 8.78
CA GLY A 166 -6.32 0.50 9.86
C GLY A 166 -7.55 -0.32 9.45
N ILE A 167 -7.76 -0.58 8.15
CA ILE A 167 -8.85 -1.41 7.63
C ILE A 167 -8.37 -2.87 7.58
N ILE A 168 -8.95 -3.74 8.41
CA ILE A 168 -8.53 -5.15 8.51
C ILE A 168 -9.68 -6.15 8.34
N ASN A 169 -10.92 -5.73 8.62
CA ASN A 169 -12.11 -6.58 8.57
C ASN A 169 -13.26 -5.93 7.78
N GLY A 170 -14.35 -6.66 7.54
CA GLY A 170 -15.48 -6.15 6.76
C GLY A 170 -16.27 -5.02 7.43
N ALA A 171 -16.27 -4.93 8.77
CA ALA A 171 -16.92 -3.83 9.47
C ALA A 171 -16.20 -2.49 9.21
N ASP A 172 -14.86 -2.51 9.14
CA ASP A 172 -14.06 -1.34 8.76
C ASP A 172 -14.40 -0.88 7.32
N ILE A 173 -14.59 -1.83 6.40
CA ILE A 173 -14.98 -1.56 5.02
C ILE A 173 -16.36 -0.89 4.99
N ALA A 174 -17.32 -1.45 5.72
CA ALA A 174 -18.66 -0.88 5.82
C ALA A 174 -18.63 0.56 6.34
N ARG A 175 -17.86 0.83 7.41
CA ARG A 175 -17.67 2.16 7.98
C ARG A 175 -17.02 3.14 6.99
N ALA A 176 -16.00 2.71 6.26
CA ALA A 176 -15.35 3.56 5.26
C ALA A 176 -16.32 3.96 4.14
N ILE A 177 -17.12 3.01 3.65
CA ILE A 177 -18.13 3.25 2.62
C ILE A 177 -19.24 4.17 3.13
N GLU A 178 -19.69 3.99 4.38
CA GLU A 178 -20.70 4.86 5.01
C GLU A 178 -20.21 6.31 5.11
N LEU A 179 -18.93 6.51 5.39
CA LEU A 179 -18.28 7.83 5.40
C LEU A 179 -17.95 8.37 3.99
N GLY A 180 -18.44 7.71 2.94
CA GLY A 180 -18.38 8.19 1.55
C GLY A 180 -17.16 7.72 0.75
N ALA A 181 -16.36 6.80 1.27
CA ALA A 181 -15.32 6.16 0.45
C ALA A 181 -15.95 5.31 -0.67
N SER A 182 -15.38 5.39 -1.88
CA SER A 182 -15.75 4.54 -3.01
C SER A 182 -15.19 3.12 -2.91
N GLY A 183 -14.25 2.90 -1.99
CA GLY A 183 -13.66 1.61 -1.67
C GLY A 183 -12.50 1.75 -0.69
N VAL A 184 -11.83 0.64 -0.45
CA VAL A 184 -10.74 0.57 0.53
C VAL A 184 -9.45 0.06 -0.10
N GLN A 185 -8.31 0.52 0.41
CA GLN A 185 -7.01 -0.05 0.14
C GLN A 185 -6.46 -0.72 1.39
N MET A 186 -6.09 -2.00 1.27
CA MET A 186 -5.56 -2.80 2.36
C MET A 186 -4.16 -3.30 2.01
N GLY A 187 -3.21 -3.17 2.93
CA GLY A 187 -1.85 -3.69 2.79
C GLY A 187 -1.66 -4.92 3.68
N THR A 188 -1.56 -4.68 4.98
CA THR A 188 -1.23 -5.69 6.01
C THR A 188 -2.08 -6.96 5.93
N ARG A 189 -3.39 -6.86 5.70
CA ARG A 189 -4.27 -8.02 5.52
C ARG A 189 -3.87 -8.92 4.36
N PHE A 190 -3.37 -8.34 3.26
CA PHE A 190 -2.96 -9.08 2.06
C PHE A 190 -1.53 -9.59 2.11
N VAL A 191 -0.69 -9.08 3.02
CA VAL A 191 0.64 -9.70 3.26
C VAL A 191 0.47 -11.10 3.83
N ALA A 192 -0.46 -11.27 4.77
CA ALA A 192 -0.84 -12.56 5.32
C ALA A 192 -1.79 -13.33 4.39
N SER A 193 -1.40 -13.45 3.11
CA SER A 193 -2.08 -14.28 2.12
C SER A 193 -1.13 -15.30 1.50
N ALA A 194 -1.67 -16.42 1.02
CA ALA A 194 -0.88 -17.48 0.41
C ALA A 194 -0.13 -16.99 -0.83
N GLU A 195 -0.78 -16.15 -1.64
CA GLU A 195 -0.31 -15.62 -2.91
C GLU A 195 0.60 -14.38 -2.76
N CYS A 196 0.80 -13.87 -1.54
CA CYS A 196 1.77 -12.82 -1.26
C CYS A 196 3.18 -13.26 -1.70
N ASP A 197 3.88 -12.40 -2.42
CA ASP A 197 5.18 -12.70 -3.03
C ASP A 197 6.34 -12.72 -2.00
N ALA A 198 6.08 -12.26 -0.77
CA ALA A 198 7.02 -12.37 0.34
C ALA A 198 7.29 -13.84 0.74
N PRO A 199 8.46 -14.17 1.31
CA PRO A 199 8.71 -15.53 1.80
C PRO A 199 7.81 -15.85 3.00
N ASP A 200 7.57 -17.13 3.25
CA ASP A 200 6.65 -17.57 4.31
C ASP A 200 7.09 -17.09 5.70
N VAL A 201 8.40 -16.99 5.97
CA VAL A 201 8.93 -16.43 7.23
C VAL A 201 8.50 -14.97 7.46
N PHE A 202 8.37 -14.18 6.39
CA PHE A 202 7.90 -12.78 6.48
C PHE A 202 6.41 -12.73 6.83
N LYS A 203 5.60 -13.60 6.21
CA LYS A 203 4.16 -13.71 6.51
C LYS A 203 3.94 -14.26 7.92
N GLN A 204 4.77 -15.20 8.34
CA GLN A 204 4.70 -15.83 9.65
C GLN A 204 4.99 -14.81 10.77
N LYS A 205 5.95 -13.90 10.57
CA LYS A 205 6.20 -12.79 11.50
C LYS A 205 4.94 -11.96 11.77
N TYR A 206 4.06 -11.77 10.78
CA TYR A 206 2.79 -11.07 10.99
C TYR A 206 1.84 -11.84 11.90
N ILE A 207 1.72 -13.16 11.71
CA ILE A 207 0.81 -14.01 12.50
C ILE A 207 1.30 -14.14 13.94
N GLU A 208 2.62 -14.12 14.13
CA GLU A 208 3.26 -14.22 15.45
C GLU A 208 3.21 -12.90 16.22
N THR A 209 2.98 -11.77 15.55
CA THR A 209 2.82 -10.46 16.19
C THR A 209 1.41 -10.38 16.75
N THR A 210 1.20 -10.82 17.99
CA THR A 210 -0.13 -10.92 18.60
C THR A 210 -0.46 -9.78 19.57
N ASP A 211 0.51 -8.89 19.83
CA ASP A 211 0.36 -7.75 20.73
C ASP A 211 0.49 -6.42 19.95
N GLU A 212 -0.38 -5.46 20.26
CA GLU A 212 -0.33 -4.13 19.64
C GLU A 212 0.93 -3.34 20.03
N ASP A 213 1.52 -3.61 21.20
CA ASP A 213 2.75 -2.96 21.69
C ASP A 213 4.02 -3.38 20.92
N GLU A 214 3.91 -4.40 20.08
CA GLU A 214 4.95 -4.82 19.15
C GLU A 214 5.04 -3.89 17.93
N LEU A 215 4.12 -2.95 17.74
CA LEU A 215 4.18 -2.01 16.61
C LEU A 215 4.90 -0.73 17.03
N VAL A 216 5.97 -0.40 16.31
CA VAL A 216 6.82 0.77 16.59
C VAL A 216 6.83 1.75 15.43
N LEU A 217 7.00 3.03 15.77
CA LEU A 217 7.33 4.06 14.80
C LEU A 217 8.85 4.22 14.71
N VAL A 218 9.37 4.10 13.49
CA VAL A 218 10.77 4.34 13.18
C VAL A 218 10.91 5.58 12.31
N LYS A 219 11.81 6.48 12.69
CA LYS A 219 12.17 7.63 11.86
C LYS A 219 12.95 7.14 10.64
N THR A 220 12.33 7.20 9.47
CA THR A 220 12.88 6.63 8.23
C THR A 220 13.96 7.50 7.59
N THR A 221 14.57 7.00 6.52
CA THR A 221 15.61 7.72 5.77
C THR A 221 15.07 8.85 4.90
N VAL A 222 13.77 8.85 4.59
CA VAL A 222 13.09 9.87 3.77
C VAL A 222 12.42 10.97 4.60
N GLY A 223 12.67 11.00 5.91
CA GLY A 223 12.17 12.04 6.82
C GLY A 223 10.73 11.84 7.31
N LEU A 224 10.09 10.73 6.95
CA LEU A 224 8.76 10.34 7.45
C LEU A 224 8.89 9.34 8.60
N GLN A 225 7.86 9.23 9.44
CA GLN A 225 7.74 8.09 10.35
C GLN A 225 7.32 6.85 9.56
N GLY A 226 7.81 5.68 9.96
CA GLY A 226 7.47 4.39 9.38
C GLY A 226 6.91 3.45 10.45
N ARG A 227 5.78 2.79 10.21
CA ARG A 227 5.25 1.79 11.17
C ARG A 227 5.75 0.39 10.83
N ALA A 228 6.41 -0.24 11.79
CA ALA A 228 7.04 -1.55 11.65
C ALA A 228 6.79 -2.44 12.88
N ILE A 229 6.93 -3.75 12.67
CA ILE A 229 6.97 -4.74 13.74
C ILE A 229 8.32 -4.61 14.48
N ARG A 230 8.26 -4.62 15.81
CA ARG A 230 9.43 -4.57 16.69
C ARG A 230 10.25 -5.84 16.53
N ASN A 231 11.56 -5.67 16.44
CA ASN A 231 12.56 -6.71 16.28
C ASN A 231 13.96 -6.17 16.64
N HIS A 232 15.01 -6.94 16.41
CA HIS A 232 16.38 -6.49 16.68
C HIS A 232 16.75 -5.25 15.87
N PHE A 233 16.42 -5.21 14.57
CA PHE A 233 16.76 -4.09 13.69
C PHE A 233 16.09 -2.77 14.11
N THR A 234 14.77 -2.79 14.32
CA THR A 234 14.00 -1.60 14.74
C THR A 234 14.50 -1.06 16.09
N SER A 235 14.93 -1.95 16.98
CA SER A 235 15.58 -1.57 18.25
C SER A 235 16.93 -0.89 18.01
N ALA A 236 17.74 -1.39 17.08
CA ALA A 236 19.05 -0.82 16.74
C ALA A 236 18.95 0.59 16.12
N ILE A 237 17.90 0.86 15.33
CA ILE A 237 17.67 2.17 14.69
C ILE A 237 16.79 3.13 15.50
N SER A 238 16.42 2.76 16.73
CA SER A 238 15.58 3.57 17.60
C SER A 238 16.21 4.93 17.97
N GLY A 239 15.37 5.91 18.27
CA GLY A 239 15.82 7.29 18.55
C GLY A 239 16.56 7.90 17.37
N ASP A 240 17.72 8.51 17.64
CA ASP A 240 18.59 9.14 16.64
C ASP A 240 19.81 8.29 16.25
N ASN A 241 19.81 7.00 16.62
CA ASN A 241 20.89 6.07 16.27
C ASN A 241 21.14 6.02 14.75
N ARG A 242 22.40 5.79 14.39
CA ARG A 242 22.85 5.60 13.01
C ARG A 242 23.61 4.29 12.90
N LEU A 243 23.31 3.51 11.89
CA LEU A 243 24.03 2.29 11.54
C LEU A 243 24.95 2.57 10.35
N LYS A 244 26.08 1.87 10.32
CA LYS A 244 27.03 1.95 9.21
C LYS A 244 26.36 1.44 7.94
N ILE A 245 26.51 2.18 6.85
CA ILE A 245 26.09 1.78 5.51
C ILE A 245 27.33 1.27 4.79
N GLU A 246 27.40 -0.03 4.51
CA GLU A 246 28.55 -0.63 3.81
C GLU A 246 28.61 -0.18 2.34
N LYS A 247 27.44 -0.11 1.69
CA LYS A 247 27.32 0.34 0.30
C LYS A 247 26.06 1.19 0.13
N CYS A 248 26.24 2.41 -0.37
CA CYS A 248 25.10 3.24 -0.77
C CYS A 248 24.67 2.88 -2.19
N HIS A 249 23.35 2.78 -2.40
CA HIS A 249 22.73 2.48 -3.71
C HIS A 249 22.33 3.73 -4.50
N ASP A 250 22.52 4.93 -3.95
CA ASP A 250 22.10 6.20 -4.56
C ASP A 250 20.64 6.18 -5.07
N CYS A 251 19.74 5.58 -4.29
CA CYS A 251 18.39 5.24 -4.72
C CYS A 251 17.34 6.31 -4.40
N LEU A 252 17.59 7.17 -3.41
CA LEU A 252 16.64 8.18 -2.92
C LEU A 252 17.09 9.59 -3.31
N LYS A 253 16.12 10.44 -3.68
CA LYS A 253 16.34 11.86 -3.96
C LYS A 253 16.92 12.62 -2.78
N ASN A 254 16.44 12.28 -1.59
CA ASN A 254 16.92 12.81 -0.32
C ASN A 254 16.99 11.64 0.68
N CYS A 255 18.19 11.36 1.19
CA CYS A 255 18.44 10.32 2.17
C CYS A 255 19.14 10.93 3.39
N SER A 256 18.68 10.60 4.59
CA SER A 256 19.35 11.03 5.83
C SER A 256 20.61 10.22 6.17
N TYR A 257 20.87 9.13 5.44
CA TYR A 257 21.99 8.21 5.64
C TYR A 257 22.10 7.65 7.08
N ARG A 258 20.99 7.58 7.81
CA ARG A 258 20.96 7.01 9.17
C ARG A 258 21.16 5.49 9.18
N PHE A 259 20.62 4.81 8.18
CA PHE A 259 20.78 3.39 7.89
C PHE A 259 20.39 3.19 6.42
N CYS A 260 20.62 2.03 5.83
CA CYS A 260 20.14 1.75 4.48
C CYS A 260 18.73 1.12 4.54
N THR A 261 17.69 1.88 4.20
CA THR A 261 16.31 1.36 4.19
C THR A 261 16.14 0.27 3.14
N LEU A 262 16.73 0.43 1.95
CA LEU A 262 16.65 -0.58 0.90
C LEU A 262 17.25 -1.91 1.36
N ASP A 263 18.47 -1.91 1.91
CA ASP A 263 19.10 -3.12 2.43
C ASP A 263 18.26 -3.74 3.54
N SER A 264 17.75 -2.95 4.49
CA SER A 264 16.92 -3.48 5.57
C SER A 264 15.63 -4.14 5.08
N LEU A 265 15.02 -3.63 4.00
CA LEU A 265 13.84 -4.24 3.39
C LEU A 265 14.21 -5.48 2.58
N ILE A 266 15.36 -5.49 1.89
CA ILE A 266 15.88 -6.67 1.19
C ILE A 266 16.18 -7.79 2.20
N THR A 267 16.86 -7.48 3.31
CA THR A 267 17.17 -8.42 4.39
C THR A 267 15.92 -9.15 4.89
N SER A 268 14.80 -8.42 5.11
CA SER A 268 13.56 -9.06 5.58
C SER A 268 12.89 -9.92 4.52
N VAL A 269 12.86 -9.50 3.25
CA VAL A 269 12.27 -10.31 2.17
C VAL A 269 13.15 -11.45 1.68
N ASP A 270 14.44 -11.44 1.99
CA ASP A 270 15.35 -12.57 1.82
C ASP A 270 15.29 -13.55 3.01
N GLY A 271 14.50 -13.23 4.04
CA GLY A 271 14.08 -14.14 5.10
C GLY A 271 14.58 -13.80 6.52
N ASP A 272 15.44 -12.79 6.68
CA ASP A 272 15.88 -12.34 8.00
C ASP A 272 14.96 -11.23 8.52
N VAL A 273 13.84 -11.67 9.11
CA VAL A 273 12.80 -10.79 9.68
C VAL A 273 13.19 -10.18 11.02
N GLU A 274 14.32 -10.58 11.62
CA GLU A 274 14.79 -10.05 12.90
C GLU A 274 15.79 -8.90 12.71
N ASN A 275 16.66 -9.00 11.71
CA ASN A 275 17.64 -7.97 11.36
C ASN A 275 17.25 -7.13 10.14
N GLY A 276 16.11 -7.41 9.53
CA GLY A 276 15.49 -6.58 8.50
C GLY A 276 14.40 -5.66 9.03
N LEU A 277 13.89 -4.78 8.17
CA LEU A 277 12.76 -3.92 8.47
C LEU A 277 11.47 -4.58 7.98
N VAL A 278 10.51 -4.79 8.88
CA VAL A 278 9.23 -5.41 8.57
C VAL A 278 8.12 -4.39 8.82
N PHE A 279 7.74 -3.65 7.78
CA PHE A 279 6.62 -2.71 7.87
C PHE A 279 5.29 -3.44 8.05
N ALA A 280 4.41 -2.92 8.91
CA ALA A 280 3.06 -3.45 9.14
C ALA A 280 2.14 -2.35 9.71
N GLY A 281 0.83 -2.47 9.46
CA GLY A 281 -0.18 -1.57 10.01
C GLY A 281 -0.44 -1.83 11.49
N ALA A 282 -1.06 -0.85 12.16
CA ALA A 282 -1.26 -0.88 13.61
C ALA A 282 -2.06 -2.09 14.12
N ARG A 283 -2.90 -2.67 13.26
CA ARG A 283 -3.82 -3.77 13.57
C ARG A 283 -3.35 -5.12 13.04
N VAL A 284 -2.04 -5.32 12.84
CA VAL A 284 -1.50 -6.61 12.37
C VAL A 284 -1.81 -7.75 13.34
N HIS A 285 -1.90 -7.46 14.64
CA HIS A 285 -2.21 -8.43 15.69
C HIS A 285 -3.60 -9.07 15.60
N GLU A 286 -4.51 -8.49 14.82
CA GLU A 286 -5.82 -9.08 14.55
C GLU A 286 -5.76 -10.18 13.47
N ILE A 287 -4.61 -10.39 12.83
CA ILE A 287 -4.41 -11.36 11.76
C ILE A 287 -3.88 -12.68 12.34
N ALA A 288 -4.77 -13.65 12.53
CA ALA A 288 -4.42 -14.95 13.14
C ALA A 288 -3.99 -16.04 12.14
N GLU A 289 -4.19 -15.85 10.84
CA GLU A 289 -3.94 -16.89 9.84
C GLU A 289 -3.55 -16.32 8.47
N ILE A 290 -2.74 -17.11 7.74
CA ILE A 290 -2.42 -16.92 6.32
C ILE A 290 -3.50 -17.64 5.52
N LEU A 291 -4.18 -16.89 4.63
CA LEU A 291 -5.32 -17.41 3.87
C LEU A 291 -5.13 -17.19 2.36
N PRO A 292 -5.77 -18.00 1.50
CA PRO A 292 -5.89 -17.65 0.10
C PRO A 292 -6.58 -16.28 -0.07
N VAL A 293 -6.11 -15.46 -1.03
CA VAL A 293 -6.67 -14.14 -1.32
C VAL A 293 -8.19 -14.19 -1.55
N GLN A 294 -8.67 -15.22 -2.28
CA GLN A 294 -10.09 -15.42 -2.51
C GLN A 294 -10.87 -15.55 -1.18
N THR A 295 -10.37 -16.36 -0.25
CA THR A 295 -10.97 -16.54 1.07
C THR A 295 -10.96 -15.24 1.88
N ILE A 296 -9.88 -14.47 1.82
CA ILE A 296 -9.80 -13.15 2.48
C ILE A 296 -10.91 -12.24 1.96
N ILE A 297 -11.03 -12.09 0.63
CA ILE A 297 -12.04 -11.21 0.03
C ILE A 297 -13.47 -11.69 0.33
N ASP A 298 -13.73 -12.99 0.25
CA ASP A 298 -15.06 -13.54 0.52
C ASP A 298 -15.49 -13.30 1.98
N ARG A 299 -14.58 -13.46 2.94
CA ARG A 299 -14.82 -13.15 4.36
C ARG A 299 -15.08 -11.67 4.58
N LEU A 300 -14.20 -10.80 4.07
CA LEU A 300 -14.35 -9.34 4.16
C LEU A 300 -15.69 -8.87 3.60
N MET A 301 -16.11 -9.40 2.45
CA MET A 301 -17.38 -9.01 1.83
C MET A 301 -18.59 -9.58 2.57
N THR A 302 -18.47 -10.75 3.19
CA THR A 302 -19.53 -11.32 4.04
C THR A 302 -19.74 -10.46 5.29
N GLU A 303 -18.65 -10.15 5.99
CA GLU A 303 -18.64 -9.27 7.17
C GLU A 303 -19.14 -7.86 6.83
N CYS A 304 -18.70 -7.29 5.71
CA CYS A 304 -19.13 -5.96 5.26
C CYS A 304 -20.65 -5.91 5.02
N LYS A 305 -21.23 -6.92 4.36
CA LYS A 305 -22.69 -7.01 4.15
C LYS A 305 -23.45 -7.14 5.47
N ALA A 306 -22.92 -7.93 6.41
CA ALA A 306 -23.51 -8.08 7.73
C ALA A 306 -23.52 -6.74 8.49
N ALA A 307 -22.39 -6.03 8.52
CA ALA A 307 -22.27 -4.72 9.17
C ALA A 307 -23.19 -3.67 8.54
N GLN A 308 -23.29 -3.62 7.21
CA GLN A 308 -24.20 -2.70 6.51
C GLN A 308 -25.69 -2.97 6.82
N THR A 309 -26.05 -4.23 7.08
CA THR A 309 -27.42 -4.59 7.46
C THR A 309 -27.77 -4.04 8.85
N VAL A 310 -26.83 -4.14 9.80
CA VAL A 310 -26.98 -3.59 11.15
C VAL A 310 -27.09 -2.07 11.13
N ILE A 311 -26.26 -1.38 10.34
CA ILE A 311 -26.32 0.08 10.23
C ILE A 311 -27.70 0.54 9.73
N ARG A 312 -28.22 -0.11 8.68
CA ARG A 312 -29.55 0.21 8.13
C ARG A 312 -30.70 -0.03 9.10
N SER A 313 -30.59 -0.99 10.01
CA SER A 313 -31.65 -1.27 10.99
C SER A 313 -31.69 -0.28 12.16
N HIS A 314 -30.63 0.53 12.37
CA HIS A 314 -30.57 1.53 13.45
C HIS A 314 -30.93 2.95 12.97
N VAL A 315 -31.15 3.14 11.67
CA VAL A 315 -31.54 4.43 11.05
C VAL A 315 -33.04 4.48 10.73
N LEU A 316 -33.77 3.37 10.94
CA LEU A 316 -35.24 3.25 10.84
C LEU A 316 -35.87 3.27 12.22
#